data_AF-X6LQ59-F1
#
_entry.id   AF-X6LQ59-F1
#
_cell.length_a   1.000
_cell.length_b   1.000
_cell.length_c   1.000
_cell.angle_alpha   90.00
_cell.angle_beta   90.00
_cell.angle_gamma   90.00
#
_symmetry.space_group_name_H-M   'P 1'
#
loop_
_entity.id
_entity.type
_entity.pdbx_description
1 polymer ?
#
loop_
_entity_poly.entity_id
_entity_poly.type
_entity_poly.pdbx_seq_one_letter_code
_entity_poly.pdbx_strand_id
1 'polypeptide(L)'
;MLALNVERDEKNSENKIETFSSPGCYNKDWILLTNKPQKINTLICCICKQVANNAVELQCDEHENIEQVHLVGEECLQMYLKQSNGKCPIQQHEHCEFSKNKTIRQQVSELLVICPRQYDMKQRQLKEGTVTGEEEEEHENQSNWNSKGHCNYKGKIKEMKDHLDKSCQLISIQQVISLVKVLQSQLQTEKLQI
;
A
#
# COMPACT_ATOMS: atom_id res chain seq x y z
N MET A 1 14.95 -26.84 14.68
CA MET A 1 14.89 -26.93 13.20
C MET A 1 13.48 -27.38 12.82
N LEU A 2 12.66 -26.48 12.29
CA LEU A 2 11.37 -26.83 11.70
C LEU A 2 11.36 -26.28 10.27
N ALA A 3 11.29 -27.20 9.32
CA ALA A 3 11.26 -26.94 7.89
C ALA A 3 9.84 -26.53 7.48
N LEU A 4 9.71 -25.37 6.84
CA LEU A 4 8.50 -25.00 6.11
C LEU A 4 8.66 -25.52 4.68
N ASN A 5 7.94 -26.61 4.36
CA ASN A 5 7.82 -27.11 3.00
C ASN A 5 7.06 -26.08 2.16
N VAL A 6 7.74 -25.48 1.18
CA VAL A 6 7.11 -24.70 0.12
C VAL A 6 7.09 -25.59 -1.11
N GLU A 7 5.98 -26.31 -1.31
CA GLU A 7 5.69 -26.93 -2.59
C GLU A 7 5.41 -25.81 -3.62
N ARG A 8 6.19 -25.83 -4.69
CA ARG A 8 6.13 -24.90 -5.81
C ARG A 8 5.19 -25.48 -6.85
N ASP A 9 3.99 -24.91 -6.98
CA ASP A 9 3.15 -25.11 -8.16
C ASP A 9 3.54 -24.13 -9.27
N GLU A 10 4.14 -24.65 -10.33
CA GLU A 10 4.28 -24.01 -11.62
C GLU A 10 3.09 -24.38 -12.53
N LYS A 11 2.18 -23.44 -12.83
CA LYS A 11 1.68 -23.22 -14.21
C LYS A 11 0.72 -22.03 -14.39
N ASN A 12 0.83 -21.46 -15.59
CA ASN A 12 -0.05 -20.53 -16.32
C ASN A 12 -0.11 -19.06 -15.87
N SER A 13 0.85 -18.29 -16.37
CA SER A 13 0.81 -16.83 -16.44
C SER A 13 0.31 -16.36 -17.82
N GLU A 14 -1.00 -16.40 -18.02
CA GLU A 14 -1.68 -15.58 -19.04
C GLU A 14 -2.51 -14.52 -18.29
N ASN A 15 -2.24 -13.24 -18.57
CA ASN A 15 -2.93 -12.06 -18.05
C ASN A 15 -3.01 -11.92 -16.52
N LYS A 16 -1.86 -11.76 -15.88
CA LYS A 16 -1.81 -11.20 -14.52
C LYS A 16 -2.01 -9.68 -14.60
N ILE A 17 -3.28 -9.25 -14.72
CA ILE A 17 -3.69 -7.87 -14.47
C ILE A 17 -3.09 -7.49 -13.11
N GLU A 18 -2.23 -6.47 -13.08
CA GLU A 18 -1.51 -6.01 -11.89
C GLU A 18 -2.50 -5.58 -10.82
N THR A 19 -2.88 -6.54 -10.00
CA THR A 19 -3.64 -6.37 -8.80
C THR A 19 -2.93 -5.35 -7.91
N PHE A 20 -3.66 -4.32 -7.45
CA PHE A 20 -3.23 -3.43 -6.38
C PHE A 20 -2.75 -4.25 -5.18
N SER A 21 -1.46 -4.53 -5.19
CA SER A 21 -0.71 -5.20 -4.15
C SER A 21 0.39 -4.20 -3.84
N SER A 22 0.05 -3.20 -3.03
CA SER A 22 1.08 -2.30 -2.51
C SER A 22 2.06 -3.17 -1.71
N PRO A 23 3.35 -3.26 -2.11
CA PRO A 23 4.32 -3.94 -1.28
C PRO A 23 4.40 -3.17 0.04
N GLY A 24 4.22 -3.90 1.15
CA GLY A 24 4.30 -3.37 2.50
C GLY A 24 3.01 -2.71 3.03
N CYS A 25 3.22 -1.88 4.05
CA CYS A 25 2.18 -1.20 4.83
C CYS A 25 1.62 0.04 4.10
N TYR A 26 0.39 0.43 4.43
CA TYR A 26 -0.25 1.60 3.82
C TYR A 26 0.28 2.91 4.40
N ASN A 27 0.58 3.87 3.52
CA ASN A 27 1.03 5.20 3.92
C ASN A 27 0.06 5.85 4.91
N LYS A 28 0.56 6.23 6.08
CA LYS A 28 -0.26 6.74 7.19
C LYS A 28 -0.99 8.04 6.82
N ASP A 29 -0.31 8.94 6.12
CA ASP A 29 -0.85 10.26 5.76
C ASP A 29 -2.01 10.12 4.77
N TRP A 30 -1.89 9.20 3.81
CA TRP A 30 -2.95 8.84 2.88
C TRP A 30 -4.22 8.35 3.61
N ILE A 31 -4.08 7.48 4.61
CA ILE A 31 -5.21 7.00 5.42
C ILE A 31 -5.81 8.14 6.25
N LEU A 32 -4.97 9.00 6.83
CA LEU A 32 -5.39 10.13 7.68
C LEU A 32 -6.27 11.15 6.94
N LEU A 33 -6.19 11.24 5.62
CA LEU A 33 -7.05 12.13 4.82
C LEU A 33 -8.55 11.86 5.01
N THR A 34 -8.93 10.66 5.45
CA THR A 34 -10.35 10.26 5.53
C THR A 34 -10.74 9.54 6.83
N ASN A 35 -9.80 9.34 7.76
CA ASN A 35 -10.05 8.65 9.02
C ASN A 35 -9.49 9.44 10.20
N LYS A 36 -10.13 9.30 11.37
CA LYS A 36 -9.69 9.94 12.61
C LYS A 36 -8.39 9.29 13.13
N PRO A 37 -7.41 10.07 13.64
CA PRO A 37 -6.14 9.54 14.16
C PRO A 37 -6.29 8.45 15.22
N GLN A 38 -7.29 8.58 16.12
CA GLN A 38 -7.53 7.62 17.20
C GLN A 38 -7.79 6.21 16.68
N LYS A 39 -8.50 6.08 15.54
CA LYS A 39 -8.77 4.78 14.90
C LYS A 39 -7.53 4.18 14.25
N ILE A 40 -6.58 5.02 13.83
CA ILE A 40 -5.39 4.59 13.07
C ILE A 40 -4.24 4.21 14.01
N ASN A 41 -4.11 4.88 15.16
CA ASN A 41 -2.98 4.68 16.07
C ASN A 41 -2.83 3.23 16.54
N THR A 42 -3.93 2.50 16.70
CA THR A 42 -3.95 1.09 17.09
C THR A 42 -3.66 0.13 15.93
N LEU A 43 -3.44 0.64 14.72
CA LEU A 43 -3.24 -0.16 13.49
C LEU A 43 -1.84 0.06 12.90
N ILE A 44 -0.92 0.66 13.66
CA ILE A 44 0.40 1.03 13.19
C ILE A 44 1.36 -0.16 13.29
N CYS A 45 2.04 -0.45 12.18
CA CYS A 45 3.16 -1.37 12.12
C CYS A 45 4.33 -0.83 12.96
N CYS A 46 4.82 -1.60 13.93
CA CYS A 46 5.89 -1.17 14.82
C CYS A 46 7.25 -1.03 14.09
N ILE A 47 7.43 -1.67 12.93
CA ILE A 47 8.68 -1.63 12.14
C ILE A 47 8.73 -0.35 11.30
N CYS A 48 7.82 -0.18 10.34
CA CYS A 48 7.87 0.92 9.39
C CYS A 48 7.06 2.16 9.82
N LYS A 49 6.33 2.09 10.94
CA LYS A 49 5.48 3.17 11.47
C LYS A 49 4.36 3.63 10.52
N GLN A 50 3.98 2.78 9.58
CA GLN A 50 2.83 2.97 8.66
C GLN A 50 1.65 2.07 9.08
N VAL A 51 0.50 2.20 8.42
CA VAL A 51 -0.68 1.38 8.77
C VAL A 51 -0.47 -0.05 8.32
N ALA A 52 -0.54 -1.00 9.25
CA ALA A 52 -0.18 -2.40 9.03
C ALA A 52 -1.06 -3.05 7.96
N ASN A 53 -0.49 -3.32 6.78
CA ASN A 53 -1.12 -4.14 5.76
C ASN A 53 -0.91 -5.62 6.10
N ASN A 54 -1.96 -6.43 5.93
CA ASN A 54 -1.95 -7.84 6.33
C ASN A 54 -1.42 -8.03 7.75
N ALA A 55 -1.97 -7.27 8.70
CA ALA A 55 -1.46 -7.20 10.06
C ALA A 55 -1.22 -8.59 10.70
N VAL A 56 -0.09 -8.68 11.40
CA VAL A 56 0.38 -9.81 12.20
C VAL A 56 0.66 -9.27 13.60
N GLU A 57 0.29 -10.04 14.60
CA GLU A 57 0.47 -9.74 16.01
C GLU A 57 1.65 -10.54 16.56
N LEU A 58 2.46 -9.89 17.39
CA LEU A 58 3.50 -10.55 18.18
C LEU A 58 2.87 -11.18 19.40
N GLN A 59 3.19 -12.45 19.67
CA GLN A 59 2.65 -13.22 20.78
C GLN A 59 3.73 -13.78 21.71
N CYS A 60 4.85 -13.07 21.84
CA CYS A 60 5.91 -13.50 22.74
C CYS A 60 5.61 -13.12 24.20
N ASP A 61 5.94 -14.04 25.10
CA ASP A 61 5.70 -13.93 26.54
C ASP A 61 6.33 -12.66 27.15
N GLU A 62 7.43 -12.18 26.58
CA GLU A 62 8.10 -10.94 26.98
C GLU A 62 7.24 -9.68 26.78
N HIS A 63 6.17 -9.77 25.98
CA HIS A 63 5.24 -8.68 25.71
C HIS A 63 3.78 -8.99 26.13
N GLU A 64 3.54 -10.09 26.85
CA GLU A 64 2.19 -10.52 27.27
C GLU A 64 1.50 -9.50 28.22
N ASN A 65 2.30 -8.73 28.97
CA ASN A 65 1.83 -7.74 29.95
C ASN A 65 1.73 -6.29 29.42
N ILE A 66 1.89 -6.07 28.12
CA ILE A 66 1.76 -4.72 27.54
C ILE A 66 0.29 -4.52 27.13
N GLU A 67 -0.38 -3.48 27.65
CA GLU A 67 -1.78 -3.15 27.31
C GLU A 67 -2.02 -2.94 25.80
N GLN A 68 -0.95 -2.73 25.03
CA GLN A 68 -1.00 -2.49 23.60
C GLN A 68 -0.37 -3.65 22.81
N VAL A 69 -1.19 -4.23 21.94
CA VAL A 69 -0.77 -5.23 20.96
C VAL A 69 0.30 -4.66 20.02
N HIS A 70 1.43 -5.36 19.92
CA HIS A 70 2.45 -5.04 18.92
C HIS A 70 2.07 -5.61 17.56
N LEU A 71 1.66 -4.71 16.66
CA LEU A 71 1.28 -5.05 15.30
C LEU A 71 2.43 -4.83 14.32
N VAL A 72 2.55 -5.73 13.34
CA VAL A 72 3.50 -5.65 12.25
C VAL A 72 2.80 -5.99 10.94
N GLY A 73 3.16 -5.30 9.85
CA GLY A 73 2.73 -5.73 8.51
C GLY A 73 3.45 -7.01 8.08
N GLU A 74 2.74 -7.98 7.50
CA GLU A 74 3.28 -9.31 7.17
C GLU A 74 4.57 -9.23 6.33
N GLU A 75 4.61 -8.38 5.31
CA GLU A 75 5.79 -8.21 4.47
C GLU A 75 6.95 -7.52 5.21
N CYS A 76 6.65 -6.52 6.05
CA CYS A 76 7.66 -5.88 6.90
C CYS A 76 8.30 -6.90 7.85
N LEU A 77 7.49 -7.79 8.44
CA LEU A 77 7.99 -8.86 9.29
C LEU A 77 8.89 -9.83 8.52
N GLN A 78 8.45 -10.28 7.33
CA GLN A 78 9.22 -11.19 6.49
C GLN A 78 10.57 -10.61 6.08
N MET A 79 10.62 -9.33 5.68
CA MET A 79 11.87 -8.66 5.34
C MET A 79 12.79 -8.53 6.56
N TYR A 80 12.22 -8.17 7.70
CA TYR A 80 12.95 -7.98 8.93
C TYR A 80 13.60 -9.26 9.43
N LEU A 81 12.83 -10.37 9.54
CA LEU A 81 13.33 -11.65 10.06
C LEU A 81 14.49 -12.21 9.23
N LYS A 82 14.49 -11.97 7.91
CA LYS A 82 15.60 -12.35 7.02
C LYS A 82 16.90 -11.62 7.37
N GLN A 83 16.81 -10.39 7.86
CA GLN A 83 17.96 -9.55 8.20
C GLN A 83 18.38 -9.72 9.67
N SER A 84 17.43 -10.01 10.56
CA SER A 84 17.67 -10.14 12.00
C SER A 84 17.98 -11.56 12.47
N ASN A 85 18.09 -12.52 11.54
CA ASN A 85 18.26 -13.95 11.84
C ASN A 85 17.12 -14.50 12.71
N GLY A 86 15.88 -14.08 12.46
CA GLY A 86 14.68 -14.55 13.15
C GLY A 86 14.39 -13.89 14.50
N LYS A 87 15.21 -12.93 14.94
CA LYS A 87 15.02 -12.23 16.22
C LYS A 87 13.79 -11.34 16.23
N CYS A 88 13.23 -11.10 17.42
CA CYS A 88 12.07 -10.25 17.62
C CYS A 88 12.34 -8.76 17.24
N PRO A 89 11.42 -8.09 16.51
CA PRO A 89 11.60 -6.69 16.11
C PRO A 89 11.51 -5.66 17.26
N ILE A 90 11.09 -6.06 18.45
CA ILE A 90 10.98 -5.15 19.61
C ILE A 90 12.24 -5.20 20.48
N GLN A 91 12.64 -6.39 20.95
CA GLN A 91 13.72 -6.57 21.93
C GLN A 91 14.79 -7.60 21.54
N GLN A 92 14.83 -8.05 20.28
CA GLN A 92 15.87 -8.96 19.76
C GLN A 92 15.98 -10.33 20.46
N HIS A 93 15.01 -10.73 21.27
CA HIS A 93 14.98 -12.08 21.83
C HIS A 93 14.69 -13.12 20.74
N GLU A 94 15.07 -14.36 21.04
CA GLU A 94 14.80 -15.53 20.20
C GLU A 94 13.38 -16.07 20.45
N HIS A 95 12.92 -17.01 19.62
CA HIS A 95 11.65 -17.75 19.80
C HIS A 95 10.39 -16.88 19.89
N CYS A 96 10.30 -15.83 19.08
CA CYS A 96 9.09 -15.01 19.01
C CYS A 96 8.00 -15.72 18.18
N GLU A 97 6.78 -15.79 18.74
CA GLU A 97 5.61 -16.29 18.03
C GLU A 97 4.83 -15.15 17.37
N PHE A 98 4.22 -15.45 16.22
CA PHE A 98 3.49 -14.48 15.42
C PHE A 98 2.17 -15.08 14.95
N SER A 99 1.08 -14.32 15.07
CA SER A 99 -0.24 -14.77 14.62
C SER A 99 -0.92 -13.77 13.70
N LYS A 100 -1.66 -14.30 12.73
CA LYS A 100 -2.45 -13.48 11.81
C LYS A 100 -3.69 -12.98 12.55
N ASN A 101 -3.70 -11.71 12.92
CA ASN A 101 -4.85 -11.12 13.60
C ASN A 101 -5.96 -10.77 12.58
N LYS A 102 -6.95 -11.67 12.44
CA LYS A 102 -8.07 -11.52 11.49
C LYS A 102 -8.90 -10.27 11.77
N THR A 103 -9.12 -9.93 13.04
CA THR A 103 -9.92 -8.77 13.44
C THR A 103 -9.24 -7.47 13.01
N ILE A 104 -7.95 -7.33 13.27
CA ILE A 104 -7.19 -6.13 12.85
C ILE A 104 -7.09 -6.05 11.33
N ARG A 105 -6.85 -7.17 10.63
CA ARG A 105 -6.89 -7.21 9.16
C ARG A 105 -8.23 -6.71 8.62
N GLN A 106 -9.34 -7.11 9.24
CA GLN A 106 -10.67 -6.62 8.87
C GLN A 106 -10.84 -5.12 9.19
N GLN A 107 -10.37 -4.65 10.34
CA GLN A 107 -10.44 -3.22 10.68
C GLN A 107 -9.68 -2.35 9.67
N VAL A 108 -8.49 -2.78 9.26
CA VAL A 108 -7.70 -2.10 8.21
C VAL A 108 -8.44 -2.13 6.88
N SER A 109 -9.01 -3.27 6.48
CA SER A 109 -9.70 -3.41 5.19
C SER A 109 -10.96 -2.53 5.07
N GLU A 110 -11.57 -2.17 6.21
CA GLU A 110 -12.73 -1.29 6.34
C GLU A 110 -12.37 0.20 6.47
N LEU A 111 -11.09 0.57 6.53
CA LEU A 111 -10.69 1.98 6.51
C LEU A 111 -11.13 2.63 5.19
N LEU A 112 -11.65 3.85 5.28
CA LEU A 112 -11.95 4.64 4.10
C LEU A 112 -10.65 5.22 3.54
N VAL A 113 -10.59 5.39 2.22
CA VAL A 113 -9.45 5.98 1.53
C VAL A 113 -9.90 6.65 0.25
N ILE A 114 -9.13 7.63 -0.22
CA ILE A 114 -9.25 8.13 -1.59
C ILE A 114 -8.43 7.26 -2.54
N CYS A 115 -8.66 7.34 -3.85
CA CYS A 115 -7.82 6.62 -4.82
C CYS A 115 -6.33 6.97 -4.63
N PRO A 116 -5.42 5.97 -4.56
CA PRO A 116 -3.99 6.23 -4.44
C PRO A 116 -3.44 7.02 -5.63
N ARG A 117 -3.98 6.82 -6.84
CA ARG A 117 -3.61 7.61 -8.03
C ARG A 117 -3.96 9.10 -7.85
N GLN A 118 -5.08 9.42 -7.18
CA GLN A 118 -5.42 10.82 -6.83
C GLN A 118 -4.46 11.37 -5.77
N TYR A 119 -4.12 10.56 -4.77
CA TYR A 119 -3.20 10.96 -3.70
C TYR A 119 -1.83 11.32 -4.26
N ASP A 120 -1.26 10.46 -5.11
CA ASP A 120 0.05 10.68 -5.74
C ASP A 120 0.06 11.95 -6.58
N MET A 121 -1.02 12.23 -7.33
CA MET A 121 -1.14 13.46 -8.11
C MET A 121 -1.11 14.71 -7.23
N LYS A 122 -1.89 14.71 -6.13
CA LYS A 122 -1.88 15.83 -5.17
C LYS A 122 -0.50 16.04 -4.56
N GLN A 123 0.19 14.97 -4.20
CA GLN A 123 1.52 15.04 -3.62
C GLN A 123 2.58 15.60 -4.58
N ARG A 124 2.46 15.33 -5.90
CA ARG A 124 3.36 15.92 -6.91
C ARG A 124 3.12 17.41 -7.08
N GLN A 125 1.85 17.82 -7.16
CA GLN A 125 1.50 19.24 -7.30
C GLN A 125 1.99 20.08 -6.11
N LEU A 126 1.88 19.56 -4.88
CA LEU A 126 2.41 20.24 -3.69
C LEU A 126 3.92 20.45 -3.75
N LYS A 127 4.66 19.55 -4.42
CA LYS A 127 6.11 19.64 -4.59
C LYS A 127 6.52 20.54 -5.75
N GLU A 128 5.68 20.66 -6.77
CA GLU A 128 5.92 21.53 -7.94
C GLU A 128 5.46 22.98 -7.67
N GLY A 129 4.45 23.18 -6.83
CA GLY A 129 3.90 24.48 -6.46
C GLY A 129 4.75 25.32 -5.49
N THR A 130 5.83 24.78 -4.93
CA THR A 130 6.73 25.53 -4.02
C THR A 130 7.69 26.50 -4.73
N VAL A 131 7.56 26.71 -6.06
CA VAL A 131 8.44 27.59 -6.85
C VAL A 131 7.85 28.99 -7.11
N THR A 132 6.58 29.26 -6.82
CA THR A 132 6.01 30.61 -6.96
C THR A 132 5.61 31.13 -5.60
N GLY A 133 6.50 31.92 -4.99
CA GLY A 133 6.14 32.75 -3.87
C GLY A 133 5.08 33.76 -4.28
N GLU A 134 4.00 33.82 -3.53
CA GLU A 134 3.46 35.04 -2.90
C GLU A 134 2.14 34.68 -2.21
N GLU A 135 2.18 34.88 -0.89
CA GLU A 135 1.12 35.38 -0.01
C GLU A 135 -0.16 34.55 0.26
N GLU A 136 -0.57 34.75 1.51
CA GLU A 136 -1.58 34.05 2.30
C GLU A 136 -2.98 34.32 1.77
N GLU A 137 -3.88 33.34 1.83
CA GLU A 137 -5.27 33.55 2.26
C GLU A 137 -6.00 32.21 2.44
N GLU A 138 -6.60 32.06 3.62
CA GLU A 138 -7.56 31.03 3.95
C GLU A 138 -8.79 31.14 3.03
N HIS A 139 -8.83 30.36 1.95
CA HIS A 139 -10.07 30.19 1.20
C HIS A 139 -10.18 28.78 0.66
N GLU A 140 -11.34 28.17 0.93
CA GLU A 140 -11.85 26.92 0.38
C GLU A 140 -11.91 26.98 -1.16
N ASN A 141 -10.76 26.96 -1.83
CA ASN A 141 -10.72 26.96 -3.27
C ASN A 141 -10.60 25.52 -3.76
N GLN A 142 -11.78 24.97 -4.06
CA GLN A 142 -11.99 24.08 -5.22
C GLN A 142 -11.48 24.78 -6.49
N SER A 143 -10.17 25.01 -6.62
CA SER A 143 -9.59 25.63 -7.81
C SER A 143 -9.05 24.54 -8.74
N ASN A 144 -9.85 24.32 -9.79
CA ASN A 144 -9.43 23.84 -11.10
C ASN A 144 -9.09 22.34 -11.27
N TRP A 145 -9.99 21.45 -10.86
CA TRP A 145 -9.96 20.01 -11.17
C TRP A 145 -10.48 19.63 -12.58
N ASN A 146 -10.91 20.62 -13.36
CA ASN A 146 -11.63 20.41 -14.60
C ASN A 146 -10.65 20.48 -15.79
N SER A 147 -10.14 19.33 -16.24
CA SER A 147 -10.00 19.01 -17.69
C SER A 147 -9.13 17.79 -18.06
N LYS A 148 -8.60 17.00 -17.11
CA LYS A 148 -7.91 15.75 -17.49
C LYS A 148 -8.10 14.63 -16.46
N GLY A 149 -9.11 13.79 -16.70
CA GLY A 149 -9.37 12.54 -15.98
C GLY A 149 -9.51 12.71 -14.46
N HIS A 150 -10.70 13.05 -13.97
CA HIS A 150 -10.91 13.11 -12.52
C HIS A 150 -11.34 11.72 -12.02
N CYS A 151 -10.54 11.12 -11.14
CA CYS A 151 -11.08 10.14 -10.21
C CYS A 151 -11.59 10.91 -9.00
N ASN A 152 -12.70 10.48 -8.41
CA ASN A 152 -13.29 11.02 -7.17
C ASN A 152 -13.59 9.91 -6.16
N TYR A 153 -12.97 8.74 -6.33
CA TYR A 153 -13.24 7.58 -5.49
C TYR A 153 -12.90 7.86 -4.04
N LYS A 154 -13.86 7.53 -3.18
CA LYS A 154 -13.69 7.43 -1.73
C LYS A 154 -14.46 6.20 -1.27
N GLY A 155 -13.75 5.20 -0.76
CA GLY A 155 -14.33 3.90 -0.42
C GLY A 155 -13.41 3.10 0.47
N LYS A 156 -13.75 1.84 0.73
CA LYS A 156 -12.97 0.98 1.64
C LYS A 156 -11.68 0.50 0.97
N ILE A 157 -10.64 0.23 1.76
CA ILE A 157 -9.38 -0.34 1.25
C ILE A 157 -9.64 -1.65 0.50
N LYS A 158 -10.51 -2.53 1.01
CA LYS A 158 -10.80 -3.83 0.38
C LYS A 158 -11.41 -3.72 -1.02
N GLU A 159 -12.07 -2.61 -1.33
CA GLU A 159 -12.69 -2.32 -2.64
C GLU A 159 -11.71 -1.64 -3.61
N MET A 160 -10.54 -1.20 -3.12
CA MET A 160 -9.58 -0.40 -3.88
C MET A 160 -9.09 -1.11 -5.13
N LYS A 161 -8.85 -2.41 -5.05
CA LYS A 161 -8.40 -3.20 -6.20
C LYS A 161 -9.42 -3.13 -7.33
N ASP A 162 -10.69 -3.40 -7.03
CA ASP A 162 -11.77 -3.39 -8.01
C ASP A 162 -11.91 -2.01 -8.67
N HIS A 163 -11.84 -0.95 -7.86
CA HIS A 163 -11.79 0.42 -8.37
C HIS A 163 -10.63 0.63 -9.36
N LEU A 164 -9.41 0.27 -8.99
CA LEU A 164 -8.21 0.50 -9.80
C LEU A 164 -8.18 -0.32 -11.10
N ASP A 165 -8.77 -1.50 -11.09
CA ASP A 165 -8.81 -2.44 -12.21
C ASP A 165 -9.94 -2.08 -13.21
N LYS A 166 -11.10 -1.62 -12.71
CA LYS A 166 -12.32 -1.49 -13.54
C LYS A 166 -12.85 -0.08 -13.73
N SER A 167 -12.62 0.83 -12.78
CA SER A 167 -13.37 2.10 -12.71
C SER A 167 -12.47 3.33 -12.67
N CYS A 168 -11.19 3.18 -12.33
CA CYS A 168 -10.29 4.30 -12.15
C CYS A 168 -9.85 4.88 -13.49
N GLN A 169 -10.29 6.11 -13.77
CA GLN A 169 -9.97 6.85 -14.99
C GLN A 169 -8.55 7.44 -14.99
N LEU A 170 -7.88 7.45 -13.84
CA LEU A 170 -6.48 7.86 -13.75
C LEU A 170 -5.61 6.70 -14.20
N ILE A 171 -4.88 6.82 -15.31
CA ILE A 171 -3.99 5.75 -15.79
C ILE A 171 -2.80 5.61 -14.82
N SER A 172 -2.47 4.39 -14.38
CA SER A 172 -1.25 4.19 -13.60
C SER A 172 0.00 4.38 -14.47
N ILE A 173 1.12 4.84 -13.89
CA ILE A 173 2.39 4.93 -14.62
C ILE A 173 2.77 3.55 -15.22
N GLN A 174 2.47 2.46 -14.52
CA GLN A 174 2.69 1.11 -15.03
C GLN A 174 1.80 0.77 -16.23
N GLN A 175 0.54 1.21 -16.26
CA GLN A 175 -0.34 1.04 -17.42
C GLN A 175 0.18 1.84 -18.62
N VAL A 176 0.69 3.05 -18.42
CA VAL A 176 1.35 3.82 -19.49
C VAL A 176 2.60 3.09 -19.99
N ILE A 177 3.47 2.62 -19.09
CA ILE A 177 4.69 1.88 -19.47
C ILE A 177 4.33 0.59 -20.23
N SER A 178 3.33 -0.16 -19.78
CA SER A 178 2.85 -1.36 -20.45
C SER A 178 2.28 -1.05 -21.83
N LEU A 179 1.49 0.02 -21.97
CA LEU A 179 0.98 0.47 -23.27
C LEU A 179 2.12 0.86 -24.22
N VAL A 180 3.12 1.59 -23.72
CA VAL A 180 4.31 1.96 -24.50
C VAL A 180 5.09 0.72 -24.94
N LYS A 181 5.27 -0.28 -24.06
CA LYS A 181 5.92 -1.55 -24.43
C LYS A 181 5.16 -2.31 -25.50
N VAL A 182 3.82 -2.38 -25.40
CA VAL A 182 2.97 -3.01 -26.42
C VAL A 182 3.12 -2.30 -27.76
N LEU A 183 3.04 -0.97 -27.78
CA LEU A 183 3.21 -0.17 -28.99
C LEU A 183 4.61 -0.34 -29.60
N GLN A 184 5.65 -0.36 -28.77
CA GLN A 184 7.03 -0.61 -29.22
C GLN A 184 7.19 -2.00 -29.85
N SER A 185 6.59 -3.03 -29.25
CA SER A 185 6.62 -4.39 -29.79
C SER A 185 5.91 -4.47 -31.15
N GLN A 186 4.74 -3.83 -31.29
CA GLN A 186 3.98 -3.79 -32.54
C GLN A 186 4.78 -3.12 -33.66
N LEU A 187 5.43 -1.99 -33.35
CA LEU A 187 6.28 -1.27 -34.30
C LEU A 187 7.52 -2.08 -34.75
N GLN A 188 8.06 -2.93 -33.87
CA GLN A 188 9.19 -3.80 -34.21
C GLN A 188 8.75 -4.96 -35.12
N THR A 189 7.57 -5.52 -34.90
CA THR A 189 7.01 -6.58 -35.77
C THR A 189 6.66 -6.08 -37.17
N GLU A 190 6.15 -4.86 -37.31
CA GLU A 190 5.84 -4.26 -38.63
C GLU A 190 7.10 -3.98 -39.45
N LYS A 191 8.21 -3.59 -38.80
CA LYS A 191 9.50 -3.34 -39.46
C LYS A 191 10.21 -4.62 -39.95
N LEU A 192 9.85 -5.79 -39.43
CA LEU A 192 10.41 -7.09 -39.82
C LEU A 192 9.62 -7.76 -40.95
N GLN A 193 8.47 -7.19 -41.34
CA GLN A 193 7.60 -7.72 -42.41
C GLN A 193 7.76 -6.97 -43.75
N ILE A 194 8.74 -6.07 -43.87
CA ILE A 194 9.15 -5.35 -45.08
C ILE A 194 10.54 -5.83 -45.49
#